data_AF-U2ECD4-F1
#
_entry.id   AF-U2ECD4-F1
#
_cell.length_a   1.000
_cell.length_b   1.000
_cell.length_c   1.000
_cell.angle_alpha   90.00
_cell.angle_beta   90.00
_cell.angle_gamma   90.00
#
_symmetry.space_group_name_H-M   'P 1'
#
loop_
_entity.id
_entity.type
_entity.pdbx_description
1 polymer ?
#
loop_
_entity_poly.entity_id
_entity_poly.type
_entity_poly.pdbx_seq_one_letter_code
_entity_poly.pdbx_strand_id
1 'polypeptide(L)'
;MLSKNVFIDGIERLVLEYKDKGFDMTKEKAEQWYSFMKNMSESEFNRKIDNCLMTCRRSPTMADVLDIKDNPNETQRPQIPYI
;
A
#
# COMPACT_ATOMS: atom_id res chain seq x y z
N MET A 1 4.45 -13.89 10.59
CA MET A 1 5.22 -13.50 9.39
C MET A 1 4.30 -13.64 8.20
N LEU A 2 4.31 -12.68 7.28
CA LEU A 2 3.40 -12.66 6.14
C LEU A 2 3.89 -13.66 5.10
N SER A 3 3.05 -14.62 4.72
CA SER A 3 3.36 -15.53 3.62
C SER A 3 3.16 -14.83 2.26
N LYS A 4 3.87 -15.30 1.23
CA LYS A 4 3.71 -14.80 -0.13
C LYS A 4 2.29 -14.99 -0.66
N ASN A 5 1.65 -16.11 -0.33
CA ASN A 5 0.29 -16.40 -0.78
C ASN A 5 -0.70 -15.39 -0.20
N VAL A 6 -0.67 -15.18 1.12
CA VAL A 6 -1.55 -14.19 1.77
C VAL A 6 -1.30 -12.78 1.25
N PHE A 7 -0.03 -12.43 0.98
CA PHE A 7 0.30 -11.15 0.35
C PHE A 7 -0.32 -11.01 -1.05
N ILE A 8 -0.13 -12.02 -1.91
CA ILE A 8 -0.67 -12.01 -3.29
C ILE A 8 -2.18 -11.90 -3.26
N ASP A 9 -2.87 -12.72 -2.44
CA ASP A 9 -4.32 -12.68 -2.30
C ASP A 9 -4.82 -11.29 -1.88
N GLY A 10 -4.13 -10.64 -0.93
CA GLY A 10 -4.47 -9.28 -0.50
C GLY A 10 -4.27 -8.23 -1.61
N ILE A 11 -3.19 -8.35 -2.39
CA ILE A 11 -2.92 -7.47 -3.52
C ILE A 11 -3.94 -7.67 -4.65
N GLU A 12 -4.32 -8.91 -4.97
CA GLU A 12 -5.32 -9.20 -6.00
C GLU A 12 -6.67 -8.55 -5.67
N ARG A 13 -7.05 -8.53 -4.39
CA ARG A 13 -8.25 -7.80 -3.93
C ARG A 13 -8.17 -6.31 -4.22
N LEU A 14 -7.00 -5.68 -4.00
CA LEU A 14 -6.79 -4.27 -4.35
C LEU A 14 -6.80 -4.04 -5.86
N VAL A 15 -6.18 -4.93 -6.64
CA VAL A 15 -6.20 -4.87 -8.11
C VAL A 15 -7.63 -4.94 -8.63
N LEU A 16 -8.44 -5.84 -8.09
CA LEU A 16 -9.84 -6.00 -8.48
C LEU A 16 -10.67 -4.75 -8.18
N GLU A 17 -10.58 -4.22 -6.96
CA GLU A 17 -11.39 -3.08 -6.51
C GLU A 17 -10.97 -1.75 -7.18
N TYR A 18 -9.68 -1.57 -7.44
CA TYR A 18 -9.12 -0.28 -7.89
C TYR A 18 -8.66 -0.26 -9.35
N LYS A 19 -8.95 -1.31 -10.13
CA LYS A 19 -8.59 -1.39 -11.56
C LYS A 19 -9.03 -0.16 -12.35
N ASP A 20 -10.29 0.24 -12.18
CA ASP A 20 -10.89 1.39 -12.89
C ASP A 20 -10.35 2.73 -12.41
N LYS A 21 -9.64 2.74 -11.28
CA LYS A 21 -8.95 3.91 -10.72
C LYS A 21 -7.47 3.93 -11.12
N GLY A 22 -7.05 3.06 -12.03
CA GLY A 22 -5.67 2.97 -12.52
C GLY A 22 -4.70 2.34 -11.53
N PHE A 23 -5.20 1.58 -10.55
CA PHE A 23 -4.32 0.77 -9.71
C PHE A 23 -3.81 -0.44 -10.50
N ASP A 24 -2.49 -0.54 -10.58
CA ASP A 24 -1.79 -1.64 -11.22
C ASP A 24 -0.59 -2.06 -10.38
N MET A 25 -0.41 -3.37 -10.27
CA MET A 25 0.64 -3.99 -9.48
C MET A 25 1.53 -4.85 -10.38
N THR A 26 2.68 -4.29 -10.76
CA THR A 26 3.72 -5.06 -11.45
C THR A 26 4.45 -5.98 -10.47
N LYS A 27 5.17 -6.96 -11.01
CA LYS A 27 5.96 -7.89 -10.20
C LYS A 27 6.99 -7.18 -9.33
N GLU A 28 7.68 -6.18 -9.87
CA GLU A 28 8.70 -5.41 -9.16
C GLU A 28 8.09 -4.60 -8.01
N LYS A 29 6.92 -3.99 -8.23
CA LYS A 29 6.17 -3.30 -7.17
C LYS A 29 5.73 -4.26 -6.08
N ALA A 30 5.21 -5.43 -6.46
CA ALA A 30 4.78 -6.46 -5.53
C ALA A 30 5.94 -6.97 -4.66
N GLU A 31 7.11 -7.23 -5.26
CA GLU A 31 8.32 -7.62 -4.54
C GLU A 31 8.79 -6.53 -3.56
N GLN A 32 8.75 -5.27 -3.99
CA GLN A 32 9.08 -4.13 -3.13
C GLN A 32 8.13 -4.06 -1.92
N TRP A 33 6.81 -4.07 -2.14
CA TRP A 33 5.81 -4.01 -1.07
C TRP A 33 5.95 -5.18 -0.10
N TYR A 34 6.12 -6.40 -0.62
CA TYR A 34 6.33 -7.58 0.21
C TYR A 34 7.58 -7.45 1.07
N SER A 35 8.66 -6.86 0.56
CA SER A 35 9.90 -6.69 1.34
C SER A 35 9.71 -5.83 2.60
N PHE A 36 8.84 -4.82 2.54
CA PHE A 36 8.49 -3.96 3.67
C PHE A 36 7.46 -4.61 4.61
N MET A 37 6.61 -5.49 4.07
CA MET A 37 5.51 -6.11 4.83
C MET A 37 5.82 -7.51 5.33
N LYS A 38 6.90 -8.16 4.89
CA LYS A 38 7.21 -9.58 5.20
C LYS A 38 7.22 -9.91 6.70
N ASN A 39 7.64 -8.95 7.54
CA ASN A 39 7.73 -9.13 8.99
C ASN A 39 6.39 -8.92 9.71
N MET A 40 5.37 -8.39 9.02
CA MET A 40 4.02 -8.21 9.53
C MET A 40 3.35 -9.57 9.79
N SER A 41 2.36 -9.60 10.67
CA SER A 41 1.49 -10.77 10.82
C SER A 41 0.45 -10.83 9.70
N GLU A 42 0.01 -12.03 9.32
CA GLU A 42 -1.04 -12.20 8.29
C GLU A 42 -2.36 -11.54 8.70
N SER A 43 -2.72 -11.63 9.97
CA SER A 43 -3.93 -10.98 10.51
C SER A 43 -3.85 -9.45 10.43
N GLU A 44 -2.70 -8.87 10.76
CA GLU A 44 -2.48 -7.43 10.64
C GLU A 44 -2.51 -6.97 9.19
N PHE A 45 -1.87 -7.71 8.28
CA PHE A 45 -1.88 -7.41 6.85
C PHE A 45 -3.30 -7.45 6.28
N ASN A 46 -4.06 -8.52 6.57
CA ASN A 46 -5.44 -8.64 6.11
C ASN A 46 -6.31 -7.50 6.64
N ARG A 47 -6.19 -7.15 7.92
CA ARG A 47 -6.90 -6.00 8.51
C ARG A 47 -6.57 -4.69 7.79
N LYS A 48 -5.32 -4.49 7.40
CA LYS A 48 -4.86 -3.30 6.66
C LYS A 48 -5.40 -3.26 5.24
N ILE A 49 -5.43 -4.39 4.53
CA ILE A 49 -6.08 -4.51 3.21
C ILE A 49 -7.57 -4.18 3.32
N ASP A 50 -8.26 -4.77 4.29
CA ASP A 50 -9.69 -4.53 4.52
C ASP A 50 -9.98 -3.04 4.80
N ASN A 51 -9.16 -2.43 5.65
CA ASN A 51 -9.26 -1.00 5.93
C ASN A 51 -9.02 -0.15 4.68
N CYS A 52 -8.03 -0.51 3.85
CA CYS A 52 -7.75 0.19 2.61
C CYS A 52 -8.96 0.12 1.66
N LEU A 53 -9.52 -1.08 1.44
CA LEU A 53 -10.72 -1.30 0.62
C LEU A 53 -11.93 -0.48 1.10
N MET A 54 -12.12 -0.35 2.41
CA MET A 54 -13.27 0.37 2.98
C MET A 54 -13.12 1.90 2.97
N THR A 55 -11.89 2.41 2.98
CA THR A 55 -11.64 3.84 3.26
C THR A 55 -10.95 4.58 2.11
N CYS A 56 -10.17 3.89 1.28
CA CYS A 56 -9.40 4.52 0.22
C CYS A 56 -10.31 4.87 -0.97
N ARG A 57 -10.43 6.17 -1.25
CA ARG A 57 -11.28 6.68 -2.34
C ARG A 57 -10.54 6.74 -3.68
N ARG A 58 -9.21 6.82 -3.65
CA ARG A 58 -8.31 6.88 -4.82
C ARG A 58 -7.61 5.53 -5.05
N SER A 59 -6.78 5.45 -6.09
CA SER A 59 -5.84 4.34 -6.26
C SER A 59 -4.91 4.25 -5.03
N PRO A 60 -4.82 3.08 -4.36
CA PRO A 60 -4.04 2.93 -3.16
C PRO A 60 -2.53 2.87 -3.46
N THR A 61 -1.75 3.26 -2.47
CA THR A 61 -0.29 3.20 -2.43
C THR A 61 0.16 2.31 -1.28
N MET A 62 1.45 2.00 -1.21
CA MET A 62 2.01 1.19 -0.13
C MET A 62 1.77 1.83 1.24
N ALA A 63 1.81 3.17 1.30
CA ALA A 63 1.57 3.92 2.52
C ALA A 63 0.14 3.74 3.05
N ASP A 64 -0.86 3.64 2.15
CA ASP A 64 -2.26 3.43 2.53
C ASP A 64 -2.45 2.06 3.21
N VAL A 65 -1.75 1.03 2.75
CA VAL A 65 -1.78 -0.30 3.37
C VAL A 65 -0.95 -0.32 4.66
N LEU A 66 0.23 0.31 4.67
CA LEU A 66 1.07 0.38 5.86
C LEU A 66 0.47 1.27 6.97
N ASP A 67 -0.60 2.03 6.68
CA ASP A 67 -1.17 3.05 7.58
C ASP A 67 -0.11 4.08 7.99
N ILE A 68 0.79 4.39 7.05
CA ILE A 68 1.74 5.50 7.21
C ILE A 68 0.94 6.77 6.98
N LYS A 69 0.54 7.39 8.08
CA LYS A 69 -0.08 8.71 8.05
C LYS A 69 1.02 9.73 7.80
N ASP A 70 0.74 10.70 6.93
CA ASP A 70 1.55 11.91 6.86
C ASP A 70 1.61 12.49 8.28
N ASN A 71 2.81 12.63 8.83
CA ASN A 71 2.97 13.39 10.06
C ASN A 71 2.63 14.84 9.70
N PRO A 72 1.58 15.46 10.26
CA PRO A 72 1.22 16.83 9.92
C PRO A 72 2.32 17.84 10.26
N ASN A 73 3.35 17.42 11.02
CA ASN A 73 4.54 18.19 11.36
C ASN A 73 5.79 17.81 10.55
N GLU A 74 5.74 16.85 9.60
CA GLU A 74 6.85 16.64 8.66
C GLU A 74 6.81 17.73 7.59
N THR A 75 7.71 18.68 7.81
CA THR A 75 8.01 19.87 7.01
C THR A 75 7.82 19.65 5.52
N GLN A 76 7.05 20.55 4.90
CA GLN A 76 7.07 20.80 3.45
C GLN A 76 8.51 20.70 2.96
N ARG A 77 8.82 19.72 2.10
CA ARG A 77 10.12 19.70 1.41
C ARG A 77 10.28 21.08 0.78
N PRO A 78 11.35 21.83 1.05
CA PRO A 78 11.54 23.12 0.40
C PRO A 78 11.47 22.86 -1.11
N GLN A 79 10.53 23.52 -1.79
CA GLN A 79 10.55 23.56 -3.24
C GLN A 79 11.87 24.23 -3.61
N ILE A 80 12.83 23.45 -4.10
CA ILE A 80 14.04 24.01 -4.70
C ILE A 80 13.56 24.58 -6.04
N PRO A 81 13.56 25.91 -6.23
CA PRO A 81 13.23 26.47 -7.52
C PRO A 81 14.28 25.97 -8.52
N TYR A 82 13.82 25.49 -9.68
CA TYR A 82 14.69 25.25 -10.81
C TYR A 82 15.32 26.60 -11.18
N ILE A 83 16.65 26.70 -11.00
CA ILE A 83 17.49 27.81 -11.47
C ILE A 83 18.14 27.39 -12.79
#